data_AF-A0AAU6LRD8-F1
#
_entry.id   AF-A0AAU6LRD8-F1
#
_cell.length_a   1.000
_cell.length_b   1.000
_cell.length_c   1.000
_cell.angle_alpha   90.00
_cell.angle_beta   90.00
_cell.angle_gamma   90.00
#
_symmetry.space_group_name_H-M   'P 1'
#
loop_
_entity.id
_entity.type
_entity.pdbx_description
1 polymer ?
#
loop_
_entity_poly.entity_id
_entity_poly.type
_entity_poly.pdbx_seq_one_letter_code
_entity_poly.pdbx_strand_id
1 'polypeptide(L)'
;MHLKEAPYIGALFIALTAVCFALALSLPFHDSPTVWALTAAVTTAAVLAYVLSRTVALPQIGDDVGNWTEPLGLLSITTEFLSTTLSVIALNAHREAAH
;
A
#
# COMPACT_ATOMS: atom_id res chain seq x y z
N MET A 1 23.56 -8.35 -7.73
CA MET A 1 22.85 -8.84 -6.53
C MET A 1 22.46 -7.63 -5.70
N HIS A 2 21.37 -6.94 -6.08
CA HIS A 2 20.91 -5.67 -5.47
C HIS A 2 20.33 -5.82 -4.04
N LEU A 3 20.24 -7.05 -3.51
CA LEU A 3 19.78 -7.34 -2.14
C LEU A 3 20.71 -6.81 -1.04
N LYS A 4 21.90 -6.30 -1.39
CA LYS A 4 22.89 -5.82 -0.43
C LYS A 4 22.88 -4.30 -0.25
N GLU A 5 22.21 -3.56 -1.12
CA GLU A 5 22.25 -2.09 -1.14
C GLU A 5 21.10 -1.43 -0.35
N ALA A 6 19.91 -2.05 -0.23
CA ALA A 6 18.82 -1.47 0.58
C ALA A 6 17.97 -2.51 1.32
N PRO A 7 18.54 -3.26 2.30
CA PRO A 7 17.80 -4.27 3.05
C PRO A 7 16.57 -3.72 3.80
N TYR A 8 16.58 -2.43 4.16
CA TYR A 8 15.45 -1.79 4.83
C TYR A 8 14.21 -1.67 3.91
N ILE A 9 14.39 -1.51 2.60
CA ILE A 9 13.28 -1.35 1.65
C ILE A 9 12.60 -2.69 1.39
N GLY A 10 13.40 -3.76 1.28
CA GLY A 10 12.86 -5.13 1.26
C GLY A 10 12.07 -5.44 2.53
N ALA A 11 12.58 -5.07 3.70
CA ALA A 11 11.88 -5.25 4.98
C ALA A 11 10.57 -4.44 5.04
N LEU A 12 10.57 -3.19 4.58
CA LEU A 12 9.37 -2.36 4.50
C LEU A 12 8.32 -2.96 3.56
N PHE A 13 8.74 -3.50 2.41
CA PHE A 13 7.83 -4.13 1.46
C PHE A 13 7.22 -5.42 2.03
N ILE A 14 8.01 -6.24 2.72
CA ILE A 14 7.53 -7.44 3.43
C ILE A 14 6.54 -7.05 4.54
N ALA A 15 6.88 -6.04 5.35
CA ALA A 15 6.02 -5.55 6.41
C ALA A 15 4.69 -5.02 5.85
N LEU A 16 4.75 -4.21 4.79
CA LEU A 16 3.56 -3.70 4.10
C LEU A 16 2.70 -4.84 3.57
N THR A 17 3.31 -5.81 2.87
CA THR A 17 2.62 -6.98 2.34
C THR A 17 1.92 -7.75 3.45
N ALA A 18 2.61 -8.00 4.58
CA ALA A 18 2.04 -8.71 5.71
C ALA A 18 0.85 -7.95 6.34
N VAL A 19 0.95 -6.63 6.48
CA VAL A 19 -0.15 -5.79 7.00
C VAL A 19 -1.33 -5.78 6.04
N CYS A 20 -1.10 -5.57 4.74
CA CYS A 20 -2.16 -5.61 3.73
C CYS A 20 -2.86 -6.97 3.72
N PHE A 21 -2.11 -8.07 3.83
CA PHE A 21 -2.67 -9.42 3.86
C PHE A 21 -3.49 -9.67 5.12
N ALA A 22 -3.01 -9.24 6.29
CA ALA A 22 -3.75 -9.34 7.55
C ALA A 22 -5.06 -8.54 7.50
N LEU A 23 -5.02 -7.31 6.95
CA LEU A 23 -6.22 -6.48 6.78
C LEU A 23 -7.21 -7.11 5.80
N ALA A 24 -6.73 -7.62 4.66
CA ALA A 24 -7.54 -8.33 3.67
C ALA A 24 -8.20 -9.59 4.27
N LEU A 25 -7.49 -10.34 5.11
CA LEU A 25 -8.04 -11.49 5.82
C LEU A 25 -9.04 -11.09 6.92
N SER A 26 -8.86 -9.93 7.55
CA SER A 26 -9.75 -9.47 8.62
C SER A 26 -11.09 -8.95 8.11
N LEU A 27 -11.13 -8.38 6.91
CA LEU A 27 -12.31 -7.77 6.30
C LEU A 27 -13.53 -8.70 6.18
N PRO A 28 -13.40 -9.98 5.76
CA PRO A 28 -14.51 -10.94 5.76
C PRO A 28 -15.11 -11.27 7.13
N PHE A 29 -14.33 -11.15 8.21
CA PHE A 29 -14.77 -11.51 9.56
C PHE A 29 -15.22 -10.30 10.39
N HIS A 30 -14.70 -9.11 10.05
CA HIS A 30 -14.93 -7.87 10.78
C HIS A 30 -15.20 -6.72 9.81
N ASP A 31 -16.46 -6.57 9.41
CA ASP A 31 -16.91 -5.41 8.65
C ASP A 31 -17.05 -4.18 9.58
N SER A 32 -15.89 -3.64 9.98
CA SER A 32 -15.80 -2.49 10.87
C SER A 32 -15.26 -1.28 10.11
N PRO A 33 -15.85 -0.08 10.30
CA PRO A 33 -15.31 1.15 9.71
C PRO A 33 -13.85 1.41 10.12
N THR A 34 -13.42 0.93 11.30
CA THR A 34 -12.01 1.03 11.73
C THR A 34 -11.08 0.21 10.85
N VAL A 35 -11.47 -1.01 10.46
CA VAL A 35 -10.67 -1.90 9.60
C VAL A 35 -10.55 -1.31 8.20
N TRP A 36 -11.65 -0.77 7.66
CA TRP A 36 -11.64 -0.06 6.38
C TRP A 36 -10.79 1.21 6.41
N ALA A 37 -10.85 1.99 7.50
CA ALA A 37 -10.00 3.19 7.66
C ALA A 37 -8.51 2.84 7.74
N LEU A 38 -8.14 1.79 8.48
CA LEU A 38 -6.76 1.29 8.53
C LEU A 38 -6.30 0.79 7.17
N THR A 39 -7.16 0.06 6.45
CA THR A 39 -6.87 -0.42 5.09
C THR A 39 -6.58 0.75 4.16
N ALA A 40 -7.46 1.75 4.11
CA ALA A 40 -7.26 2.96 3.31
C ALA A 40 -5.96 3.71 3.68
N ALA A 41 -5.65 3.83 4.97
CA ALA A 41 -4.45 4.53 5.44
C ALA A 41 -3.17 3.81 4.99
N VAL A 42 -3.11 2.50 5.17
CA VAL A 42 -1.94 1.68 4.81
C VAL A 42 -1.72 1.68 3.29
N THR A 43 -2.77 1.47 2.51
CA THR A 43 -2.66 1.41 1.04
C THR A 43 -2.33 2.78 0.45
N THR A 44 -2.87 3.87 1.00
CA THR A 44 -2.49 5.23 0.59
C THR A 44 -1.03 5.52 0.92
N ALA A 45 -0.56 5.15 2.11
CA ALA A 45 0.84 5.31 2.49
C ALA A 45 1.77 4.53 1.55
N ALA A 46 1.37 3.33 1.13
CA ALA A 46 2.12 2.53 0.15
C ALA A 46 2.22 3.22 -1.22
N VAL A 47 1.12 3.75 -1.75
CA VAL A 47 1.12 4.52 -3.00
C VAL A 47 2.04 5.74 -2.89
N LEU A 48 1.96 6.48 -1.79
CA LEU A 48 2.84 7.64 -1.56
C LEU A 48 4.31 7.24 -1.45
N ALA A 49 4.61 6.14 -0.74
CA ALA A 49 5.98 5.63 -0.64
C ALA A 49 6.52 5.19 -2.01
N TYR A 50 5.69 4.59 -2.86
CA TYR A 50 6.05 4.25 -4.23
C TYR A 50 6.36 5.50 -5.06
N VAL A 51 5.46 6.50 -5.05
CA VAL A 51 5.67 7.77 -5.75
C VAL A 51 6.94 8.47 -5.25
N LEU A 52 7.17 8.50 -3.93
CA LEU A 52 8.37 9.09 -3.35
C LEU A 52 9.63 8.36 -3.82
N SER A 53 9.59 7.02 -3.88
CA SER A 53 10.69 6.19 -4.39
C SER A 53 11.00 6.43 -5.87
N ARG A 54 10.01 6.84 -6.66
CA ARG A 54 10.17 7.16 -8.08
C ARG A 54 10.51 8.62 -8.37
N THR A 55 10.36 9.52 -7.40
CA THR A 55 10.54 10.98 -7.58
C THR A 55 11.73 11.55 -6.82
N VAL A 56 12.03 11.02 -5.64
CA VAL A 56 13.15 11.44 -4.80
C VAL A 56 14.16 10.32 -4.77
N ALA A 57 15.43 10.63 -5.05
CA ALA A 57 16.51 9.67 -4.89
C ALA A 57 16.65 9.32 -3.40
N LEU A 58 16.01 8.22 -2.97
CA LEU A 58 16.18 7.72 -1.63
C LEU A 58 17.63 7.23 -1.46
N PRO A 59 18.24 7.44 -0.28
CA PRO A 59 19.55 6.92 0.00
C PRO A 59 19.57 5.41 -0.27
N GLN A 60 20.55 4.99 -1.07
CA GLN A 60 20.79 3.60 -1.53
C GLN A 60 19.88 3.05 -2.64
N ILE A 61 18.89 3.80 -3.15
CA ILE A 61 18.05 3.40 -4.31
C ILE A 61 17.84 4.57 -5.29
N GLY A 62 18.86 5.41 -5.47
CA GLY A 62 18.79 6.54 -6.39
C GLY A 62 18.55 6.14 -7.86
N ASP A 63 18.93 4.91 -8.23
CA ASP A 63 18.78 4.39 -9.61
C ASP A 63 17.33 4.05 -10.00
N ASP A 64 16.41 3.98 -9.03
CA ASP A 64 14.99 3.68 -9.28
C ASP A 64 14.15 4.93 -9.62
N VAL A 65 14.74 6.12 -9.53
CA VAL A 65 14.09 7.37 -9.91
C VAL A 65 13.81 7.37 -11.40
N GLY A 66 12.54 7.55 -11.79
CA GLY A 66 12.12 7.50 -13.19
C GLY A 66 11.85 6.10 -13.75
N ASN A 67 12.15 5.01 -13.03
CA ASN A 67 11.81 3.64 -13.45
C ASN A 67 10.36 3.29 -13.10
N TRP A 68 9.40 3.88 -13.82
CA TRP A 68 7.96 3.65 -13.58
C TRP A 68 7.44 2.31 -14.09
N THR A 69 8.22 1.62 -14.92
CA THR A 69 7.82 0.39 -15.62
C THR A 69 8.24 -0.89 -14.91
N GLU A 70 8.76 -0.79 -13.69
CA GLU A 70 9.09 -1.95 -12.85
C GLU A 70 7.85 -2.84 -12.65
N PRO A 71 7.83 -4.09 -13.16
CA PRO A 71 6.63 -4.92 -13.16
C PRO A 71 6.07 -5.19 -11.77
N LEU A 72 6.95 -5.42 -10.79
CA LEU A 72 6.55 -5.66 -9.40
C LEU A 72 5.96 -4.41 -8.74
N GLY A 73 6.53 -3.24 -9.05
CA GLY A 73 6.03 -1.95 -8.58
C GLY A 73 4.65 -1.64 -9.14
N LEU A 74 4.44 -1.93 -10.42
CA LEU A 74 3.16 -1.71 -11.09
C LEU A 74 2.04 -2.63 -10.55
N LEU A 75 2.36 -3.90 -10.27
CA LEU A 75 1.42 -4.82 -9.64
C LEU A 75 1.00 -4.34 -8.26
N SER A 76 1.97 -3.97 -7.41
CA SER A 76 1.73 -3.43 -6.07
C SER A 76 0.90 -2.15 -6.14
N ILE A 77 1.30 -1.11 -6.88
CA ILE A 77 0.50 0.13 -6.91
C ILE A 77 -0.93 -0.08 -7.41
N THR A 78 -1.14 -1.02 -8.35
CA THR A 78 -2.47 -1.35 -8.86
C THR A 78 -3.34 -2.00 -7.79
N THR A 79 -2.78 -2.95 -7.02
CA THR A 79 -3.50 -3.59 -5.92
C THR A 79 -3.80 -2.58 -4.82
N GLU A 80 -2.86 -1.71 -4.47
CA GLU A 80 -3.07 -0.82 -3.33
C GLU A 80 -4.08 0.27 -3.70
N PHE A 81 -4.08 0.73 -4.95
CA PHE A 81 -5.07 1.68 -5.46
C PHE A 81 -6.49 1.10 -5.44
N LEU A 82 -6.63 -0.17 -5.86
CA LEU A 82 -7.92 -0.87 -5.79
C LEU A 82 -8.41 -1.02 -4.35
N SER A 83 -7.54 -1.49 -3.44
CA SER A 83 -7.86 -1.63 -2.01
C SER A 83 -8.23 -0.30 -1.36
N THR A 84 -7.55 0.80 -1.71
CA THR A 84 -7.89 2.14 -1.24
C THR A 84 -9.29 2.54 -1.70
N THR A 85 -9.58 2.35 -2.99
CA THR A 85 -10.88 2.72 -3.59
C THR A 85 -12.03 1.95 -2.95
N LEU A 86 -11.88 0.63 -2.79
CA LEU A 86 -12.87 -0.21 -2.12
C LEU A 86 -13.08 0.21 -0.66
N SER A 87 -12.00 0.55 0.05
CA SER A 87 -12.08 1.01 1.43
C SER A 87 -12.85 2.33 1.57
N VAL A 88 -12.64 3.27 0.65
CA VAL A 88 -13.39 4.54 0.64
C VAL A 88 -14.87 4.30 0.35
N ILE A 89 -15.20 3.43 -0.61
CA ILE A 89 -16.59 3.07 -0.92
C ILE A 89 -17.28 2.45 0.29
N ALA A 90 -16.63 1.49 0.95
CA ALA A 90 -17.17 0.85 2.15
C ALA A 90 -17.37 1.85 3.30
N LEU A 91 -16.41 2.74 3.55
CA LEU A 91 -16.55 3.79 4.56
C LEU A 91 -17.74 4.72 4.28
N ASN A 92 -17.99 5.08 3.01
CA ASN A 92 -19.15 5.90 2.65
C ASN A 92 -20.46 5.15 2.89
N ALA A 93 -20.53 3.87 2.52
CA ALA A 93 -21.72 3.04 2.79
C ALA A 93 -22.03 2.91 4.29
N HIS A 94 -20.99 2.74 5.12
CA HIS A 94 -21.13 2.71 6.59
C HIS A 94 -21.62 4.06 7.16
N ARG A 95 -21.26 5.19 6.55
CA ARG A 95 -21.75 6.51 6.96
C ARG A 95 -23.22 6.70 6.63
N GLU A 96 -23.66 6.26 5.45
CA GLU A 96 -25.06 6.35 5.04
C GLU A 96 -25.98 5.48 5.92
N ALA A 97 -25.53 4.29 6.32
CA ALA A 97 -26.31 3.40 7.19
C ALA A 97 -26.46 3.90 8.64
N ALA A 98 -25.65 4.88 9.06
CA ALA A 98 -25.71 5.49 10.40
C ALA A 98 -26.63 6.73 10.47
N HIS A 99 -27.18 7.17 9.34
CA HIS A 99 -28.13 8.29 9.22
C HIS A 99 -29.57 7.79 9.10
#